data_AF-A0A392Q959-F1
#
_entry.id   AF-A0A392Q959-F1
#
_cell.length_a   1.000
_cell.length_b   1.000
_cell.length_c   1.000
_cell.angle_alpha   90.00
_cell.angle_beta   90.00
_cell.angle_gamma   90.00
#
_symmetry.space_group_name_H-M   'P 1'
#
loop_
_entity.id
_entity.type
_entity.pdbx_description
1 polymer ?
#
loop_
_entity_poly.entity_id
_entity_poly.type
_entity_poly.pdbx_seq_one_letter_code
_entity_poly.pdbx_strand_id
1 'polypeptide(L)' 'DSVFESKVAKLVELGFERQAVIQALQLFNGNEEQAAGFLFG' A
#
# COMPACT_ATOMS: atom_id res chain seq x y z
N ASP A 1 -11.39 3.47 -8.31
CA ASP A 1 -10.14 2.82 -8.79
C ASP A 1 -8.90 3.72 -8.78
N SER A 2 -8.94 4.97 -9.21
CA SER A 2 -7.73 5.84 -9.29
C SER A 2 -7.00 6.07 -7.95
N VAL A 3 -7.70 6.25 -6.84
CA VAL A 3 -7.08 6.51 -5.53
C VAL A 3 -6.33 5.29 -4.97
N PHE A 4 -6.82 4.08 -5.23
CA PHE A 4 -6.17 2.85 -4.78
C PHE A 4 -4.86 2.64 -5.54
N GLU A 5 -4.91 2.74 -6.87
CA GLU A 5 -3.73 2.58 -7.71
C GLU A 5 -2.65 3.65 -7.43
N SER A 6 -3.03 4.89 -7.10
CA SER A 6 -2.07 5.92 -6.67
C SER A 6 -1.36 5.57 -5.36
N LYS A 7 -2.07 4.98 -4.39
CA LYS A 7 -1.47 4.50 -3.14
C LYS A 7 -0.53 3.34 -3.38
N VAL A 8 -0.94 2.42 -4.27
CA VAL A 8 -0.10 1.29 -4.68
C VAL A 8 1.18 1.78 -5.33
N ALA A 9 1.08 2.68 -6.31
CA ALA A 9 2.23 3.23 -7.02
C ALA A 9 3.22 3.91 -6.07
N LYS A 10 2.74 4.76 -5.16
CA LYS A 10 3.58 5.47 -4.18
C LYS A 10 4.38 4.52 -3.28
N LEU A 11 3.74 3.47 -2.77
CA LEU A 11 4.45 2.49 -1.92
C LEU A 11 5.40 1.60 -2.74
N VAL A 12 5.06 1.29 -3.99
CA VAL A 12 5.97 0.58 -4.90
C VAL A 12 7.20 1.42 -5.24
N GLU A 13 7.06 2.73 -5.45
CA GLU A 13 8.18 3.66 -5.66
C GLU A 13 9.12 3.75 -4.45
N LEU A 14 8.62 3.47 -3.24
CA LEU A 14 9.43 3.36 -2.02
C LEU A 14 10.19 2.03 -1.92
N GLY A 15 10.01 1.11 -2.88
CA GLY A 15 10.70 -0.17 -2.96
C GLY A 15 9.91 -1.37 -2.48
N PHE A 16 8.63 -1.19 -2.11
CA PHE A 16 7.79 -2.30 -1.69
C PHE A 16 7.26 -3.10 -2.89
N GLU A 17 7.09 -4.40 -2.70
CA GLU A 17 6.49 -5.25 -3.72
C GLU A 17 5.01 -4.91 -3.93
N ARG A 18 4.57 -4.76 -5.19
CA ARG A 18 3.19 -4.41 -5.53
C ARG A 18 2.15 -5.33 -4.88
N GLN A 19 2.41 -6.64 -4.83
CA GLN A 19 1.46 -7.58 -4.22
C GLN A 19 1.35 -7.38 -2.70
N ALA A 20 2.47 -7.16 -2.01
CA ALA A 20 2.48 -6.86 -0.59
C ALA A 20 1.71 -5.56 -0.28
N VAL A 21 1.92 -4.53 -1.11
CA VAL A 21 1.21 -3.25 -0.99
C VAL A 21 -0.30 -3.39 -1.17
N ILE A 22 -0.74 -4.14 -2.18
CA ILE A 22 -2.16 -4.39 -2.44
C ILE A 22 -2.79 -5.13 -1.25
N GLN A 23 -2.13 -6.16 -0.74
CA GLN A 23 -2.61 -6.92 0.42
C GLN A 23 -2.70 -6.05 1.67
N ALA A 24 -1.67 -5.24 1.95
CA ALA A 24 -1.67 -4.34 3.09
C ALA A 24 -2.79 -3.29 2.99
N LEU A 25 -2.98 -2.68 1.81
CA LEU A 25 -4.07 -1.74 1.59
C LEU A 25 -5.44 -2.42 1.74
N GLN A 26 -5.61 -3.66 1.26
CA GLN A 26 -6.86 -4.41 1.46
C GLN A 26 -7.10 -4.74 2.93
N LEU A 27 -6.05 -5.15 3.67
CA LEU A 27 -6.10 -5.48 5.09
C LEU A 27 -6.59 -4.30 5.94
N PHE A 28 -6.16 -3.08 5.60
CA PHE A 28 -6.52 -1.86 6.32
C PHE A 28 -7.61 -1.02 5.62
N ASN A 29 -8.46 -1.64 4.79
CA ASN A 29 -9.57 -0.97 4.10
C ASN A 29 -9.15 0.31 3.33
N GLY A 30 -7.97 0.27 2.70
CA GLY A 30 -7.38 1.36 1.93
C GLY A 30 -6.70 2.44 2.77
N ASN A 31 -6.52 2.23 4.08
CA ASN A 31 -5.75 3.15 4.93
C ASN A 31 -4.25 3.04 4.60
N GLU A 32 -3.73 4.08 3.95
CA GLU A 32 -2.34 4.15 3.49
C GLU A 32 -1.35 4.20 4.66
N GLU A 33 -1.68 4.91 5.74
CA GLU A 33 -0.78 5.08 6.89
C GLU A 33 -0.58 3.76 7.63
N GLN A 34 -1.68 3.01 7.85
CA GLN A 34 -1.61 1.68 8.47
C GLN A 34 -0.93 0.65 7.55
N ALA A 35 -1.23 0.67 6.24
CA ALA A 35 -0.57 -0.20 5.27
C ALA A 35 0.94 0.08 5.19
N ALA A 36 1.34 1.35 5.16
CA ALA A 36 2.73 1.76 5.20
C ALA A 36 3.39 1.28 6.51
N GLY A 37 2.77 1.54 7.66
CA GLY A 37 3.28 1.08 8.96
C GLY A 37 3.47 -0.44 9.04
N PHE A 38 2.58 -1.21 8.43
CA PHE A 38 2.70 -2.67 8.31
C PHE A 38 3.86 -3.10 7.38
N LEU A 39 4.09 -2.38 6.28
CA LEU A 39 5.16 -2.68 5.32
C LEU A 39 6.56 -2.25 5.83
N PHE A 40 6.64 -1.22 6.66
CA PHE A 40 7.88 -0.74 7.28
C PHE A 40 8.28 -1.50 8.55
N GLY A 41 7.38 -2.34 9.09
CA GLY A 41 7.58 -3.13 10.30
C GLY A 41 8.54 -4.30 10.12
#